data_AF-B4GLA2-F1
#
_entry.id   AF-B4GLA2-F1
#
_cell.length_a   1.000
_cell.length_b   1.000
_cell.length_c   1.000
_cell.angle_alpha   90.00
_cell.angle_beta   90.00
_cell.angle_gamma   90.00
#
_symmetry.space_group_name_H-M   'P 1'
#
loop_
_entity.id
_entity.type
_entity.pdbx_description
1 polymer ?
#
loop_
_entity_poly.entity_id
_entity_poly.type
_entity_poly.pdbx_seq_one_letter_code
_entity_poly.pdbx_strand_id
1 'polypeptide(L)'
;MRQGYFLQAVMAIAILYSCLEPAECLYESQILAFLEEFRMRMCHPIPNLGLPALDPFVLGPGQTSMNNKYLIDFTGSIDDFQLHGVSDFEVPTLTLNPVPGLKSTIQVNFPYTYFKSLYTAKGSLAYILNLAGDGNAEAFIKDFSFLISFRLRTLSPLGITSLQIELYLGDLKINFENLLEEDRIDDFVHSLVNEMGVELLDDVWSYEQGTVVAKVQTLVNNFLGQYSLQDILQIIAGGGGGEGGESKPIFEGVEPNCKLGSESILD
;
A
#
# COMPACT_ATOMS: atom_id res chain seq x y z
N MET A 1 -54.03 14.67 3.61
CA MET A 1 -52.79 15.40 3.99
C MET A 1 -51.52 14.55 4.07
N ARG A 2 -51.56 13.23 4.33
CA ARG A 2 -50.34 12.38 4.40
C ARG A 2 -49.63 12.07 3.06
N GLN A 3 -50.33 12.14 1.93
CA GLN A 3 -49.81 11.71 0.63
C GLN A 3 -48.86 12.74 -0.04
N GLY A 4 -49.01 14.03 0.27
CA GLY A 4 -48.14 15.09 -0.27
C GLY A 4 -46.73 15.09 0.34
N TYR A 5 -46.61 14.80 1.64
CA TYR A 5 -45.32 14.74 2.34
C TYR A 5 -44.44 13.57 1.91
N PHE A 6 -45.06 12.43 1.56
CA PHE A 6 -44.32 11.27 1.04
C PHE A 6 -43.69 11.57 -0.32
N LEU A 7 -44.43 12.20 -1.24
CA LEU A 7 -43.93 12.57 -2.56
C LEU A 7 -42.81 13.63 -2.46
N GLN A 8 -42.96 14.60 -1.56
CA GLN A 8 -41.92 15.60 -1.29
C GLN A 8 -40.64 14.97 -0.70
N ALA A 9 -40.78 14.00 0.20
CA ALA A 9 -39.64 13.27 0.75
C ALA A 9 -38.90 12.45 -0.32
N VAL A 10 -39.64 11.75 -1.19
CA VAL A 10 -39.05 10.98 -2.29
C VAL A 10 -38.33 11.88 -3.29
N MET A 11 -38.91 13.04 -3.65
CA MET A 11 -38.22 14.00 -4.53
C MET A 11 -36.98 14.61 -3.87
N ALA A 12 -37.03 14.93 -2.58
CA ALA A 12 -35.86 15.43 -1.86
C ALA A 12 -34.73 14.39 -1.82
N ILE A 13 -35.06 13.11 -1.60
CA ILE A 13 -34.09 12.01 -1.64
C ILE A 13 -33.52 11.82 -3.04
N ALA A 14 -34.36 11.86 -4.08
CA ALA A 14 -33.91 11.72 -5.47
C ALA A 14 -32.98 12.87 -5.90
N ILE A 15 -33.29 14.10 -5.50
CA ILE A 15 -32.43 15.27 -5.75
C ILE A 15 -31.10 15.12 -5.01
N LEU A 16 -31.13 14.73 -3.73
CA LEU A 16 -29.91 14.46 -2.96
C LEU A 16 -29.06 13.37 -3.62
N TYR A 17 -29.68 12.28 -4.10
CA TYR A 17 -28.98 11.21 -4.81
C TYR A 17 -28.35 11.71 -6.12
N SER A 18 -29.09 12.50 -6.90
CA SER A 18 -28.58 13.08 -8.16
C SER A 18 -27.46 14.11 -7.96
N CYS A 19 -27.35 14.70 -6.76
CA CYS A 19 -26.24 15.58 -6.41
C CYS A 19 -25.02 14.80 -5.87
N LEU A 20 -25.21 13.56 -5.42
CA LEU A 20 -24.12 12.73 -4.89
C LEU A 20 -23.27 12.14 -6.02
N GLU A 21 -23.86 11.58 -7.08
CA GLU A 21 -23.10 10.96 -8.18
C GLU A 21 -22.07 11.93 -8.81
N PRO A 22 -22.41 13.21 -9.14
CA PRO A 22 -21.42 14.13 -9.67
C PRO A 22 -20.33 14.51 -8.67
N ALA A 23 -20.66 14.54 -7.36
CA ALA A 23 -19.70 14.83 -6.32
C ALA A 23 -18.72 13.67 -6.12
N GLU A 24 -19.19 12.43 -6.21
CA GLU A 24 -18.37 11.21 -6.18
C GLU A 24 -17.34 11.22 -7.32
N CYS A 25 -17.79 11.45 -8.56
CA CYS A 25 -16.90 11.56 -9.71
C CYS A 25 -15.86 12.69 -9.57
N LEU A 26 -16.25 13.83 -8.98
CA LEU A 26 -15.33 14.93 -8.72
C LEU A 26 -14.24 14.53 -7.73
N TYR A 27 -14.60 13.92 -6.59
CA TYR A 27 -13.62 13.50 -5.58
C TYR A 27 -12.69 12.40 -6.09
N GLU A 28 -13.22 11.44 -6.86
CA GLU A 28 -12.41 10.40 -7.49
C GLU A 28 -11.36 11.02 -8.42
N SER A 29 -11.76 11.97 -9.27
CA SER A 29 -10.81 12.65 -10.16
C SER A 29 -9.71 13.42 -9.42
N GLN A 30 -10.04 14.05 -8.29
CA GLN A 30 -9.08 14.77 -7.46
C GLN A 30 -8.12 13.80 -6.76
N ILE A 31 -8.62 12.67 -6.24
CA ILE A 31 -7.79 11.63 -5.65
C ILE A 31 -6.83 11.04 -6.68
N LEU A 32 -7.30 10.74 -7.89
CA LEU A 32 -6.45 10.22 -8.96
C LEU A 32 -5.36 11.24 -9.36
N ALA A 33 -5.71 12.52 -9.48
CA ALA A 33 -4.73 13.58 -9.74
C ALA A 33 -3.70 13.71 -8.60
N PHE A 34 -4.14 13.62 -7.34
CA PHE A 34 -3.22 13.60 -6.19
C PHE A 34 -2.27 12.40 -6.24
N LEU A 35 -2.79 11.19 -6.53
CA LEU A 35 -1.98 9.98 -6.64
C LEU A 35 -0.99 10.05 -7.80
N GLU A 36 -1.37 10.71 -8.91
CA GLU A 36 -0.48 11.00 -10.03
C GLU A 36 0.67 11.93 -9.61
N GLU A 37 0.37 13.03 -8.93
CA GLU A 37 1.41 13.94 -8.44
C GLU A 37 2.29 13.28 -7.38
N PHE A 38 1.71 12.41 -6.54
CA PHE A 38 2.41 11.64 -5.53
C PHE A 38 3.41 10.67 -6.15
N ARG A 39 2.98 9.87 -7.14
CA ARG A 39 3.86 8.89 -7.80
C ARG A 39 5.03 9.55 -8.53
N MET A 40 4.81 10.74 -9.10
CA MET A 40 5.85 11.51 -9.79
C MET A 40 6.92 12.07 -8.82
N ARG A 41 6.67 12.03 -7.51
CA ARG A 41 7.55 12.61 -6.47
C ARG A 41 8.16 11.60 -5.51
N MET A 42 7.84 10.31 -5.64
CA MET A 42 8.26 9.28 -4.68
C MET A 42 9.79 9.09 -4.57
N CYS A 43 10.58 9.51 -5.55
CA CYS A 43 12.05 9.50 -5.44
C CYS A 43 12.61 10.59 -4.51
N HIS A 44 11.78 11.53 -4.08
CA HIS A 44 12.14 12.55 -3.12
C HIS A 44 11.43 12.31 -1.78
N PRO A 45 12.04 12.70 -0.66
CA PRO A 45 11.30 12.84 0.59
C PRO A 45 10.12 13.81 0.41
N ILE A 46 9.02 13.54 1.11
CA ILE A 46 7.84 14.42 1.16
C ILE A 46 7.67 14.89 2.61
N PRO A 47 8.37 15.95 3.04
CA PRO A 47 8.44 16.35 4.44
C PRO A 47 7.09 16.71 5.05
N ASN A 48 6.19 17.29 4.25
CA ASN A 48 4.85 17.68 4.70
C ASN A 48 3.96 16.47 5.05
N LEU A 49 4.33 15.27 4.58
CA LEU A 49 3.72 13.99 4.97
C LEU A 49 4.57 13.18 5.95
N GLY A 50 5.77 13.67 6.31
CA GLY A 50 6.75 12.90 7.09
C GLY A 50 7.24 11.63 6.39
N LEU A 51 7.12 11.58 5.05
CA LEU A 51 7.52 10.41 4.27
C LEU A 51 8.96 10.57 3.77
N PRO A 52 9.79 9.51 3.87
CA PRO A 52 11.07 9.47 3.18
C PRO A 52 10.85 9.34 1.67
N ALA A 53 11.94 9.29 0.90
CA ALA A 53 11.85 8.78 -0.46
C ALA A 53 11.29 7.35 -0.42
N LEU A 54 10.32 7.09 -1.28
CA LEU A 54 9.60 5.83 -1.40
C LEU A 54 10.06 5.03 -2.63
N ASP A 55 10.73 5.64 -3.60
CA ASP A 55 11.24 4.93 -4.77
C ASP A 55 12.61 5.48 -5.24
N PRO A 56 13.75 4.89 -4.81
CA PRO A 56 13.82 3.72 -3.95
C PRO A 56 13.45 4.04 -2.50
N PHE A 57 12.71 3.13 -1.87
CA PHE A 57 12.53 3.11 -0.43
C PHE A 57 13.72 2.39 0.19
N VAL A 58 14.48 3.12 1.01
CA VAL A 58 15.71 2.62 1.64
C VAL A 58 15.50 2.45 3.14
N LEU A 59 15.86 1.28 3.66
CA LEU A 59 15.92 1.02 5.09
C LEU A 59 17.37 0.77 5.52
N GLY A 60 17.74 1.37 6.64
CA GLY A 60 19.02 1.09 7.30
C GLY A 60 19.04 -0.27 8.00
N PRO A 61 20.12 -0.60 8.72
CA PRO A 61 20.30 -1.90 9.34
C PRO A 61 19.18 -2.22 10.32
N GLY A 62 18.59 -3.40 10.17
CA GLY A 62 17.51 -3.91 11.00
C GLY A 62 17.83 -5.31 11.49
N GLN A 63 17.36 -5.64 12.70
CA GLN A 63 17.43 -7.00 13.24
C GLN A 63 16.03 -7.50 13.54
N THR A 64 15.80 -8.78 13.28
CA THR A 64 14.54 -9.44 13.61
C THR A 64 14.81 -10.82 14.22
N SER A 65 13.91 -11.23 15.10
CA SER A 65 13.88 -12.58 15.65
C SER A 65 12.44 -13.08 15.60
N MET A 66 12.24 -14.23 14.98
CA MET A 66 10.98 -14.95 15.01
C MET A 66 11.18 -16.28 15.69
N ASN A 67 10.40 -16.52 16.73
CA ASN A 67 10.30 -17.83 17.35
C ASN A 67 8.83 -18.23 17.38
N ASN A 68 8.46 -19.09 16.44
CA ASN A 68 7.23 -19.85 16.49
C ASN A 68 7.61 -21.28 16.87
N LYS A 69 7.25 -21.66 18.11
CA LYS A 69 7.50 -22.93 18.83
C LYS A 69 7.36 -24.23 18.01
N TYR A 70 6.78 -24.17 16.82
CA TYR A 70 6.46 -25.33 15.99
C TYR A 70 7.12 -25.36 14.62
N LEU A 71 7.54 -24.21 14.05
CA LEU A 71 7.88 -24.15 12.61
C LEU A 71 9.10 -23.30 12.27
N ILE A 72 9.33 -22.20 12.98
CA ILE A 72 10.37 -21.23 12.62
C ILE A 72 11.05 -20.76 13.89
N ASP A 73 12.34 -21.06 14.02
CA ASP A 73 13.21 -20.39 14.97
C ASP A 73 14.30 -19.69 14.17
N PHE A 74 14.22 -18.37 14.09
CA PHE A 74 15.03 -17.56 13.19
C PHE A 74 15.48 -16.26 13.86
N THR A 75 16.75 -15.94 13.71
CA THR A 75 17.33 -14.62 13.96
C THR A 75 18.03 -14.16 12.71
N GLY A 76 17.84 -12.92 12.34
CA GLY A 76 18.48 -12.37 11.15
C GLY A 76 18.61 -10.87 11.19
N SER A 77 19.40 -10.36 10.26
CA SER A 77 19.53 -8.93 10.00
C SER A 77 19.35 -8.64 8.53
N ILE A 78 18.90 -7.42 8.25
CA ILE A 78 18.94 -6.83 6.93
C ILE A 78 19.82 -5.58 7.01
N ASP A 79 20.54 -5.28 5.94
CA ASP A 79 21.26 -4.03 5.75
C ASP A 79 21.19 -3.62 4.27
N ASP A 80 21.32 -2.31 4.01
CA ASP A 80 21.19 -1.72 2.67
C ASP A 80 19.96 -2.23 1.89
N PHE A 81 18.81 -2.32 2.59
CA PHE A 81 17.57 -2.72 1.95
C PHE A 81 17.09 -1.60 1.03
N GLN A 82 16.82 -1.93 -0.23
CA GLN A 82 16.32 -1.00 -1.23
C GLN A 82 15.13 -1.63 -1.96
N LEU A 83 13.98 -0.99 -1.92
CA LEU A 83 12.77 -1.37 -2.64
C LEU A 83 12.52 -0.36 -3.78
N HIS A 84 12.34 -0.87 -4.99
CA HIS A 84 12.16 -0.10 -6.23
C HIS A 84 10.83 -0.43 -6.90
N GLY A 85 10.33 0.49 -7.73
CA GLY A 85 9.17 0.29 -8.60
C GLY A 85 7.82 0.55 -7.93
N VAL A 86 7.80 0.99 -6.67
CA VAL A 86 6.54 1.32 -5.99
C VAL A 86 5.90 2.58 -6.54
N SER A 87 6.65 3.45 -7.21
CA SER A 87 6.11 4.63 -7.89
C SER A 87 5.44 4.30 -9.21
N ASP A 88 5.64 3.11 -9.76
CA ASP A 88 5.01 2.64 -11.01
C ASP A 88 3.61 2.10 -10.79
N PHE A 89 3.01 2.38 -9.64
CA PHE A 89 1.66 1.93 -9.34
C PHE A 89 0.61 2.53 -10.29
N GLU A 90 -0.43 1.75 -10.52
CA GLU A 90 -1.61 2.11 -11.28
C GLU A 90 -2.85 1.96 -10.41
N VAL A 91 -3.86 2.79 -10.66
CA VAL A 91 -5.14 2.75 -9.93
C VAL A 91 -6.25 2.43 -10.94
N PRO A 92 -6.43 1.17 -11.35
CA PRO A 92 -7.43 0.80 -12.35
C PRO A 92 -8.87 0.99 -11.86
N THR A 93 -9.09 0.90 -10.55
CA THR A 93 -10.40 1.08 -9.93
C THR A 93 -10.29 2.04 -8.76
N LEU A 94 -11.12 3.09 -8.77
CA LEU A 94 -11.41 3.92 -7.61
C LEU A 94 -12.90 4.18 -7.61
N THR A 95 -13.57 3.84 -6.52
CA THR A 95 -14.99 4.14 -6.30
C THR A 95 -15.15 4.63 -4.88
N LEU A 96 -15.55 5.89 -4.72
CA LEU A 96 -15.71 6.53 -3.43
C LEU A 96 -17.20 6.74 -3.13
N ASN A 97 -17.71 6.07 -2.10
CA ASN A 97 -19.08 6.24 -1.66
C ASN A 97 -19.11 7.06 -0.34
N PRO A 98 -19.40 8.38 -0.38
CA PRO A 98 -19.48 9.24 0.80
C PRO A 98 -20.69 8.94 1.69
N VAL A 99 -21.68 8.21 1.17
CA VAL A 99 -22.87 7.79 1.94
C VAL A 99 -22.45 6.77 3.01
N PRO A 100 -22.67 7.05 4.31
CA PRO A 100 -22.32 6.13 5.37
C PRO A 100 -22.95 4.75 5.17
N GLY A 101 -22.13 3.71 5.25
CA GLY A 101 -22.58 2.31 5.09
C GLY A 101 -22.37 1.73 3.69
N LEU A 102 -22.21 2.56 2.66
CA LEU A 102 -21.84 2.09 1.32
C LEU A 102 -20.34 1.79 1.23
N LYS A 103 -20.01 0.80 0.39
CA LYS A 103 -18.65 0.27 0.21
C LYS A 103 -17.90 1.16 -0.78
N SER A 104 -16.79 1.74 -0.36
CA SER A 104 -15.78 2.34 -1.23
C SER A 104 -14.72 1.29 -1.57
N THR A 105 -14.12 1.42 -2.75
CA THR A 105 -13.13 0.47 -3.25
C THR A 105 -12.02 1.21 -3.98
N ILE A 106 -10.77 0.79 -3.75
CA ILE A 106 -9.61 1.22 -4.53
C ILE A 106 -8.80 -0.03 -4.87
N GLN A 107 -8.44 -0.18 -6.14
CA GLN A 107 -7.50 -1.17 -6.60
C GLN A 107 -6.19 -0.48 -6.93
N VAL A 108 -5.09 -0.97 -6.39
CA VAL A 108 -3.73 -0.49 -6.69
C VAL A 108 -2.94 -1.65 -7.26
N ASN A 109 -2.38 -1.47 -8.45
CA ASN A 109 -1.54 -2.45 -9.13
C ASN A 109 -0.11 -1.95 -9.15
N PHE A 110 0.83 -2.86 -8.93
CA PHE A 110 2.27 -2.66 -9.06
C PHE A 110 2.77 -3.62 -10.16
N PRO A 111 3.03 -3.12 -11.38
CA PRO A 111 3.42 -3.97 -12.50
C PRO A 111 4.72 -4.73 -12.22
N TYR A 112 5.71 -4.03 -11.68
CA TYR A 112 7.01 -4.58 -11.33
C TYR A 112 7.54 -3.89 -10.07
N THR A 113 7.86 -4.70 -9.06
CA THR A 113 8.62 -4.23 -7.90
C THR A 113 9.81 -5.15 -7.67
N TYR A 114 10.89 -4.57 -7.18
CA TYR A 114 12.12 -5.28 -6.92
C TYR A 114 12.70 -4.81 -5.60
N PHE A 115 13.19 -5.73 -4.79
CA PHE A 115 14.06 -5.36 -3.68
C PHE A 115 15.39 -6.07 -3.73
N LYS A 116 16.38 -5.40 -3.15
CA LYS A 116 17.67 -6.00 -2.79
C LYS A 116 18.04 -5.65 -1.36
N SER A 117 18.81 -6.50 -0.72
CA SER A 117 19.33 -6.29 0.63
C SER A 117 20.56 -7.16 0.84
N LEU A 118 21.43 -6.74 1.74
CA LEU A 118 22.32 -7.67 2.43
C LEU A 118 21.53 -8.33 3.56
N TYR A 119 21.71 -9.63 3.77
CA TYR A 119 21.02 -10.34 4.84
C TYR A 119 21.94 -11.28 5.61
N THR A 120 21.62 -11.47 6.88
CA THR A 120 22.09 -12.63 7.66
C THR A 120 20.89 -13.38 8.21
N ALA A 121 21.01 -14.70 8.28
CA ALA A 121 19.94 -15.62 8.63
C ALA A 121 20.52 -16.77 9.43
N LYS A 122 20.09 -16.95 10.67
CA LYS A 122 20.46 -18.11 11.48
C LYS A 122 19.22 -18.70 12.11
N GLY A 123 19.05 -20.01 11.98
CA GLY A 123 17.85 -20.63 12.54
C GLY A 123 17.61 -22.05 12.08
N SER A 124 16.36 -22.48 12.22
CA SER A 124 15.88 -23.71 11.63
C SER A 124 14.43 -23.59 11.17
N LEU A 125 14.12 -24.22 10.03
CA LEU A 125 12.77 -24.47 9.54
C LEU A 125 12.35 -25.87 9.97
N ALA A 126 11.21 -25.94 10.66
CA ALA A 126 10.61 -27.15 11.23
C ALA A 126 11.60 -28.03 12.04
N TYR A 127 12.66 -27.42 12.59
CA TYR A 127 13.77 -28.08 13.28
C TYR A 127 14.53 -29.14 12.46
N ILE A 128 14.27 -29.25 11.15
CA ILE A 128 14.89 -30.24 10.25
C ILE A 128 15.86 -29.61 9.27
N LEU A 129 15.68 -28.33 8.95
CA LEU A 129 16.47 -27.61 7.98
C LEU A 129 17.12 -26.41 8.68
N ASN A 130 18.44 -26.48 8.87
CA ASN A 130 19.19 -25.40 9.51
C ASN A 130 19.47 -24.29 8.50
N LEU A 131 19.11 -23.06 8.86
CA LEU A 131 19.41 -21.86 8.09
C LEU A 131 20.69 -21.24 8.64
N ALA A 132 21.61 -20.91 7.75
CA ALA A 132 22.88 -20.25 8.06
C ALA A 132 23.30 -19.31 6.92
N GLY A 133 22.35 -18.45 6.51
CA GLY A 133 22.53 -17.54 5.39
C GLY A 133 23.32 -16.29 5.73
N ASP A 134 24.18 -15.90 4.79
CA ASP A 134 24.92 -14.65 4.77
C ASP A 134 25.25 -14.31 3.31
N GLY A 135 24.64 -13.24 2.80
CA GLY A 135 24.79 -12.89 1.39
C GLY A 135 23.82 -11.82 0.90
N ASN A 136 23.67 -11.74 -0.42
CA ASN A 136 22.68 -10.89 -1.06
C ASN A 136 21.29 -11.56 -1.08
N ALA A 137 20.27 -10.79 -0.77
CA ALA A 137 18.87 -11.15 -0.95
C ALA A 137 18.29 -10.28 -2.05
N GLU A 138 17.65 -10.90 -3.02
CA GLU A 138 16.95 -10.23 -4.11
C GLU A 138 15.57 -10.84 -4.28
N ALA A 139 14.56 -10.01 -4.54
CA ALA A 139 13.29 -10.52 -5.02
C ALA A 139 12.67 -9.61 -6.06
N PHE A 140 12.06 -10.24 -7.06
CA PHE A 140 11.30 -9.63 -8.12
C PHE A 140 9.84 -10.06 -7.97
N ILE A 141 8.96 -9.07 -7.97
CA ILE A 141 7.52 -9.24 -7.84
C ILE A 141 6.90 -8.64 -9.10
N LYS A 142 6.04 -9.42 -9.74
CA LYS A 142 5.35 -9.01 -10.96
C LYS A 142 3.83 -9.08 -10.78
N ASP A 143 3.14 -8.10 -11.33
CA ASP A 143 1.68 -8.02 -11.37
C ASP A 143 1.06 -8.16 -9.96
N PHE A 144 1.60 -7.43 -8.99
CA PHE A 144 1.11 -7.43 -7.62
C PHE A 144 -0.01 -6.41 -7.47
N SER A 145 -1.12 -6.77 -6.85
CA SER A 145 -2.25 -5.86 -6.67
C SER A 145 -2.96 -6.02 -5.34
N PHE A 146 -3.49 -4.89 -4.87
CA PHE A 146 -4.34 -4.80 -3.70
C PHE A 146 -5.71 -4.33 -4.13
N LEU A 147 -6.76 -5.10 -3.83
CA LEU A 147 -8.13 -4.60 -3.85
C LEU A 147 -8.53 -4.23 -2.42
N ILE A 148 -8.54 -2.94 -2.14
CA ILE A 148 -8.87 -2.41 -0.82
C ILE A 148 -10.32 -1.95 -0.85
N SER A 149 -11.08 -2.39 0.14
CA SER A 149 -12.47 -2.00 0.30
C SER A 149 -12.77 -1.56 1.72
N PHE A 150 -13.55 -0.50 1.87
CA PHE A 150 -13.86 0.06 3.18
C PHE A 150 -15.18 0.83 3.15
N ARG A 151 -15.69 1.19 4.33
CA ARG A 151 -16.83 2.12 4.49
C ARG A 151 -16.34 3.40 5.14
N LEU A 152 -16.69 4.54 4.56
CA LEU A 152 -16.39 5.84 5.13
C LEU A 152 -17.24 6.09 6.39
N ARG A 153 -16.57 6.56 7.44
CA ARG A 153 -17.18 7.16 8.62
C ARG A 153 -16.94 8.66 8.53
N THR A 154 -17.96 9.39 8.08
CA THR A 154 -17.89 10.84 7.83
C THR A 154 -18.19 11.69 9.06
N LEU A 155 -18.75 11.09 10.12
CA LEU A 155 -18.96 11.76 11.41
C LEU A 155 -17.67 11.80 12.22
N SER A 156 -17.31 12.99 12.73
CA SER A 156 -16.08 13.23 13.47
C SER A 156 -15.89 12.27 14.65
N PRO A 157 -14.71 11.64 14.82
CA PRO A 157 -13.53 11.78 13.95
C PRO A 157 -13.71 11.04 12.62
N LEU A 158 -13.20 11.59 11.51
CA LEU A 158 -13.22 10.90 10.22
C LEU A 158 -12.53 9.54 10.33
N GLY A 159 -12.94 8.58 9.52
CA GLY A 159 -12.23 7.31 9.44
C GLY A 159 -12.88 6.32 8.49
N ILE A 160 -12.39 5.09 8.57
CA ILE A 160 -12.89 3.94 7.82
C ILE A 160 -13.31 2.83 8.77
N THR A 161 -14.26 2.02 8.30
CA THR A 161 -14.70 0.79 8.96
C THR A 161 -14.84 -0.32 7.94
N SER A 162 -14.91 -1.57 8.40
CA SER A 162 -15.05 -2.74 7.52
C SER A 162 -13.96 -2.82 6.45
N LEU A 163 -12.71 -2.47 6.81
CA LEU A 163 -11.58 -2.60 5.92
C LEU A 163 -11.43 -4.07 5.49
N GLN A 164 -11.32 -4.28 4.19
CA GLN A 164 -10.98 -5.53 3.53
C GLN A 164 -9.84 -5.24 2.58
N ILE A 165 -8.88 -6.14 2.54
CA ILE A 165 -7.74 -6.09 1.63
C ILE A 165 -7.69 -7.46 0.99
N GLU A 166 -7.79 -7.52 -0.33
CA GLU A 166 -7.56 -8.73 -1.12
C GLU A 166 -6.24 -8.53 -1.86
N LEU A 167 -5.39 -9.55 -1.84
CA LEU A 167 -4.09 -9.54 -2.51
C LEU A 167 -4.16 -10.44 -3.73
N TYR A 168 -3.50 -10.00 -4.80
CA TYR A 168 -3.19 -10.86 -5.94
C TYR A 168 -1.73 -10.64 -6.32
N LEU A 169 -1.01 -11.75 -6.54
CA LEU A 169 0.38 -11.76 -6.91
C LEU A 169 0.54 -12.63 -8.16
N GLY A 170 1.01 -12.03 -9.26
CA GLY A 170 1.18 -12.75 -10.52
C GLY A 170 2.39 -13.68 -10.53
N ASP A 171 3.57 -13.14 -10.25
CA ASP A 171 4.82 -13.91 -10.16
C ASP A 171 5.73 -13.38 -9.06
N LEU A 172 6.51 -14.29 -8.49
CA LEU A 172 7.48 -14.02 -7.45
C LEU A 172 8.76 -14.80 -7.76
N LYS A 173 9.87 -14.07 -7.87
CA LYS A 173 11.21 -14.65 -7.93
C LYS A 173 12.02 -14.17 -6.75
N ILE A 174 12.61 -15.09 -6.01
CA ILE A 174 13.44 -14.80 -4.84
C ILE A 174 14.77 -15.53 -4.99
N ASN A 175 15.84 -14.85 -4.61
CA ASN A 175 17.19 -15.38 -4.50
C ASN A 175 17.80 -14.93 -3.16
N PHE A 176 18.20 -15.90 -2.34
CA PHE A 176 18.91 -15.69 -1.08
C PHE A 176 20.26 -16.39 -1.16
N GLU A 177 21.32 -15.65 -1.46
CA GLU A 177 22.64 -16.25 -1.61
C GLU A 177 23.13 -16.94 -0.33
N ASN A 178 23.57 -18.19 -0.48
CA ASN A 178 24.12 -19.01 0.61
C ASN A 178 23.12 -19.27 1.74
N LEU A 179 21.80 -19.35 1.47
CA LEU A 179 20.79 -19.58 2.50
C LEU A 179 21.05 -20.88 3.30
N LEU A 180 21.56 -21.90 2.63
CA LEU A 180 21.93 -23.20 3.18
C LEU A 180 23.39 -23.56 2.87
N GLU A 181 24.04 -24.29 3.78
CA GLU A 181 25.45 -24.68 3.63
C GLU A 181 25.71 -25.69 2.50
N GLU A 182 24.72 -26.53 2.16
CA GLU A 182 24.85 -27.55 1.12
C GLU A 182 24.17 -27.06 -0.17
N ASP A 183 24.98 -26.73 -1.18
CA ASP A 183 24.56 -26.16 -2.47
C ASP A 183 23.36 -26.88 -3.09
N ARG A 184 23.35 -28.22 -3.03
CA ARG A 184 22.26 -29.02 -3.61
C ARG A 184 20.91 -28.83 -2.92
N ILE A 185 20.93 -28.58 -1.61
CA ILE A 185 19.72 -28.32 -0.83
C ILE A 185 19.32 -26.86 -1.03
N ASP A 186 20.29 -25.95 -1.09
CA ASP A 186 20.07 -24.54 -1.41
C ASP A 186 19.35 -24.36 -2.75
N ASP A 187 19.89 -24.95 -3.82
CA ASP A 187 19.30 -24.95 -5.17
C ASP A 187 17.88 -25.51 -5.19
N PHE A 188 17.65 -26.59 -4.43
CA PHE A 188 16.35 -27.23 -4.33
C PHE A 188 15.33 -26.33 -3.63
N VAL A 189 15.70 -25.70 -2.51
CA VAL A 189 14.81 -24.80 -1.77
C VAL A 189 14.53 -23.55 -2.59
N HIS A 190 15.53 -22.97 -3.26
CA HIS A 190 15.32 -21.86 -4.18
C HIS A 190 14.36 -22.21 -5.31
N SER A 191 14.55 -23.38 -5.94
CA SER A 191 13.65 -23.84 -7.01
C SER A 191 12.22 -24.02 -6.49
N LEU A 192 12.06 -24.66 -5.33
CA LEU A 192 10.76 -24.89 -4.70
C LEU A 192 10.04 -23.57 -4.36
N VAL A 193 10.74 -22.62 -3.75
CA VAL A 193 10.18 -21.30 -3.41
C VAL A 193 9.84 -20.51 -4.67
N ASN A 194 10.62 -20.60 -5.74
CA ASN A 194 10.33 -19.91 -6.99
C ASN A 194 9.21 -20.57 -7.81
N GLU A 195 8.90 -21.84 -7.57
CA GLU A 195 7.79 -22.58 -8.18
C GLU A 195 6.50 -22.42 -7.38
N MET A 196 6.58 -22.44 -6.05
CA MET A 196 5.42 -22.43 -5.14
C MET A 196 5.23 -21.09 -4.41
N GLY A 197 6.10 -20.11 -4.60
CA GLY A 197 6.16 -18.90 -3.76
C GLY A 197 4.87 -18.08 -3.74
N VAL A 198 4.17 -18.03 -4.87
CA VAL A 198 2.86 -17.37 -4.96
C VAL A 198 1.82 -18.07 -4.07
N GLU A 199 1.74 -19.40 -4.15
CA GLU A 199 0.81 -20.20 -3.33
C GLU A 199 1.17 -20.11 -1.84
N LEU A 200 2.46 -20.18 -1.50
CA LEU A 200 2.94 -20.05 -0.13
C LEU A 200 2.61 -18.67 0.47
N LEU A 201 2.71 -17.60 -0.31
CA LEU A 201 2.32 -16.27 0.14
C LEU A 201 0.81 -16.13 0.32
N ASP A 202 0.00 -16.77 -0.51
CA ASP A 202 -1.46 -16.79 -0.35
C ASP A 202 -1.88 -17.51 0.95
N ASP A 203 -1.21 -18.61 1.29
CA ASP A 203 -1.41 -19.32 2.56
C ASP A 203 -1.03 -18.45 3.76
N VAL A 204 0.12 -17.77 3.70
CA VAL A 204 0.56 -16.83 4.77
C VAL A 204 -0.43 -15.68 4.90
N TRP A 205 -0.87 -15.10 3.77
CA TRP A 205 -1.86 -14.03 3.78
C TRP A 205 -3.17 -14.49 4.41
N SER A 206 -3.69 -15.65 4.01
CA SER A 206 -4.91 -16.22 4.56
C SER A 206 -4.86 -16.40 6.08
N TYR A 207 -3.68 -16.70 6.64
CA TYR A 207 -3.47 -16.82 8.08
C TYR A 207 -3.32 -15.47 8.79
N GLU A 208 -2.56 -14.52 8.22
CA GLU A 208 -2.19 -13.25 8.88
C GLU A 208 -3.09 -12.05 8.52
N GLN A 209 -3.95 -12.16 7.50
CA GLN A 209 -4.74 -11.05 6.95
C GLN A 209 -5.51 -10.29 8.04
N GLY A 210 -6.12 -10.99 9.00
CA GLY A 210 -6.87 -10.34 10.09
C GLY A 210 -6.02 -9.39 10.91
N THR A 211 -4.79 -9.78 11.23
CA THR A 211 -3.81 -8.96 11.96
C THR A 211 -3.38 -7.75 11.13
N VAL A 212 -3.08 -7.97 9.85
CA VAL A 212 -2.65 -6.89 8.93
C VAL A 212 -3.77 -5.87 8.75
N VAL A 213 -4.98 -6.32 8.42
CA VAL A 213 -6.15 -5.46 8.21
C VAL A 213 -6.45 -4.63 9.46
N ALA A 214 -6.40 -5.22 10.65
CA ALA A 214 -6.63 -4.49 11.90
C ALA A 214 -5.59 -3.39 12.15
N LYS A 215 -4.30 -3.69 11.89
CA LYS A 215 -3.20 -2.71 12.02
C LYS A 215 -3.35 -1.58 11.00
N VAL A 216 -3.59 -1.90 9.73
CA VAL A 216 -3.78 -0.90 8.67
C VAL A 216 -4.98 -0.01 8.97
N GLN A 217 -6.11 -0.58 9.37
CA GLN A 217 -7.31 0.20 9.72
C GLN A 217 -7.02 1.16 10.89
N THR A 218 -6.24 0.71 11.88
CA THR A 218 -5.84 1.54 13.02
C THR A 218 -4.96 2.71 12.57
N LEU A 219 -3.94 2.45 11.74
CA LEU A 219 -3.05 3.49 11.22
C LEU A 219 -3.82 4.51 10.38
N VAL A 220 -4.68 4.04 9.46
CA VAL A 220 -5.52 4.92 8.63
C VAL A 220 -6.45 5.76 9.51
N ASN A 221 -7.11 5.17 10.52
CA ASN A 221 -7.99 5.91 11.42
C ASN A 221 -7.24 6.91 12.32
N ASN A 222 -6.02 6.59 12.74
CA ASN A 222 -5.18 7.50 13.50
C ASN A 222 -4.76 8.72 12.66
N PHE A 223 -4.53 8.52 11.36
CA PHE A 223 -4.25 9.61 10.43
C PHE A 223 -5.51 10.42 10.15
N LEU A 224 -6.57 9.78 9.62
CA LEU A 224 -7.81 10.44 9.22
C LEU A 224 -8.52 11.14 10.39
N GLY A 225 -8.43 10.60 11.60
CA GLY A 225 -9.07 11.17 12.78
C GLY A 225 -8.52 12.54 13.20
N GLN A 226 -7.39 12.98 12.62
CA GLN A 226 -6.79 14.30 12.84
C GLN A 226 -7.36 15.37 11.92
N TYR A 227 -8.15 14.98 10.91
CA TYR A 227 -8.61 15.86 9.84
C TYR A 227 -10.14 15.83 9.73
N SER A 228 -10.73 16.98 9.38
CA SER A 228 -12.09 17.04 8.87
C SER A 228 -12.14 16.57 7.42
N LEU A 229 -13.34 16.28 6.90
CA LEU A 229 -13.51 15.99 5.47
C LEU A 229 -13.03 17.16 4.60
N GLN A 230 -13.24 18.40 5.05
CA GLN A 230 -12.78 19.58 4.31
C GLN A 230 -11.26 19.65 4.25
N ASP A 231 -10.57 19.34 5.36
CA ASP A 231 -9.10 19.33 5.39
C ASP A 231 -8.53 18.28 4.41
N ILE A 232 -9.11 17.07 4.40
CA ILE A 232 -8.71 16.01 3.46
C ILE A 232 -8.94 16.44 2.00
N LEU A 233 -10.08 17.06 1.69
CA LEU A 233 -10.36 17.54 0.35
C LEU A 233 -9.42 18.66 -0.08
N GLN A 234 -9.03 19.56 0.83
CA GLN A 234 -8.03 20.59 0.55
C GLN A 234 -6.65 19.99 0.28
N ILE A 235 -6.26 18.98 1.07
CA ILE A 235 -5.01 18.24 0.88
C ILE A 235 -4.96 17.60 -0.52
N ILE A 236 -6.05 16.94 -0.92
CA ILE A 236 -6.14 16.23 -2.20
C ILE A 236 -6.24 17.21 -3.38
N ALA A 237 -7.05 18.27 -3.28
CA ALA A 237 -7.27 19.23 -4.35
C ALA A 237 -6.07 20.17 -4.59
N GLY A 238 -4.99 20.05 -3.81
CA GLY A 238 -3.79 20.89 -3.94
C GLY A 238 -4.03 22.37 -3.62
N GLY A 239 -5.11 22.69 -2.90
CA GLY A 239 -5.62 24.04 -2.74
C GLY A 239 -5.31 24.66 -1.39
N GLY A 240 -4.29 25.53 -1.35
CA GLY A 240 -4.32 26.68 -0.44
C GLY A 240 -5.43 27.63 -0.90
N GLY A 241 -6.38 27.97 -0.02
CA GLY A 241 -7.43 28.93 -0.32
C GLY A 241 -8.76 28.73 0.40
N GLY A 242 -8.75 28.80 1.73
CA GLY A 242 -9.93 29.10 2.56
C GLY A 242 -9.48 30.04 3.67
N GLU A 243 -10.16 31.18 3.83
CA GLU A 243 -9.82 32.24 4.79
C GLU A 243 -9.49 31.69 6.19
N GLY A 244 -8.22 31.76 6.60
CA GLY A 244 -7.85 31.63 8.03
C GLY A 244 -6.62 30.80 8.40
N GLY A 245 -5.88 30.19 7.46
CA GLY A 245 -4.64 29.49 7.82
C GLY A 245 -3.76 29.14 6.61
N GLU A 246 -2.49 29.51 6.67
CA GLU A 246 -1.46 29.17 5.67
C GLU A 246 -1.08 27.68 5.76
N SER A 247 -1.90 26.78 5.22
CA SER A 247 -1.43 25.41 4.93
C SER A 247 -0.71 25.41 3.58
N LYS A 248 0.60 25.16 3.64
CA LYS A 248 1.44 24.96 2.46
C LYS A 248 0.94 23.76 1.64
N PRO A 249 0.91 23.83 0.29
CA PRO A 249 0.60 22.68 -0.53
C PRO A 249 1.46 21.46 -0.14
N ILE A 250 0.86 20.28 -0.13
CA ILE A 250 1.50 19.04 0.34
C ILE A 250 2.81 18.71 -0.38
N PHE A 251 2.93 19.08 -1.66
CA PHE A 251 4.12 18.91 -2.48
C PHE A 251 4.96 20.19 -2.65
N GLU A 252 4.71 21.25 -1.86
CA GLU A 252 5.51 22.47 -1.92
C GLU A 252 7.00 22.14 -1.67
N GLY A 253 7.85 22.51 -2.63
CA GLY A 253 9.29 22.25 -2.57
C GLY A 253 9.71 20.82 -2.94
N VAL A 254 8.80 19.98 -3.45
CA VAL A 254 9.10 18.62 -3.91
C VAL A 254 9.00 18.54 -5.44
N GLU A 255 10.12 18.24 -6.09
CA GLU A 255 10.23 18.21 -7.55
C GLU A 255 9.48 17.00 -8.16
N PRO A 256 8.68 17.17 -9.23
CA PRO A 256 7.86 16.11 -9.85
C PRO A 256 8.65 15.11 -10.74
N ASN A 257 9.97 15.20 -10.81
CA ASN A 257 10.71 14.67 -11.96
C ASN A 257 11.35 13.28 -11.71
N CYS A 258 10.71 12.42 -10.93
CA CYS A 258 11.26 11.08 -10.67
C CYS A 258 11.30 10.17 -11.89
N LYS A 259 10.49 10.46 -12.94
CA LYS A 259 10.30 9.57 -14.10
C LYS A 259 10.83 10.12 -15.44
N LEU A 260 11.46 11.29 -15.47
CA LEU A 260 11.96 11.91 -16.72
C LEU A 260 13.29 11.31 -17.25
N GLY A 261 13.66 10.10 -16.83
CA GLY A 261 14.92 9.43 -17.21
C GLY A 261 14.77 8.13 -18.01
N SER A 262 13.59 7.52 -18.09
CA SER A 262 13.40 6.20 -18.71
C SER A 262 13.14 6.23 -20.22
N GLU A 263 12.92 7.40 -20.83
CA GLU A 263 12.68 7.55 -22.28
C GLU A 263 13.97 7.70 -23.13
N SER A 264 15.18 7.57 -22.55
CA SER A 264 16.43 7.86 -23.27
C SER A 264 17.42 6.69 -23.40
N ILE A 265 17.01 5.45 -23.13
CA ILE A 265 17.86 4.27 -23.33
C ILE A 265 17.17 3.28 -24.28
N LEU A 266 16.81 3.77 -25.47
CA LEU A 266 16.57 2.96 -26.67
C LEU A 266 16.93 3.81 -27.90
N ASP A 267 18.21 4.05 -28.09
CA ASP A 267 18.84 4.35 -29.39
C ASP A 267 20.24 3.69 -29.44
#